data_AF-S0KXM3-F1
#
_entry.id   AF-S0KXM3-F1
#
_cell.length_a   1.000
_cell.length_b   1.000
_cell.length_c   1.000
_cell.angle_alpha   90.00
_cell.angle_beta   90.00
_cell.angle_gamma   90.00
#
_symmetry.space_group_name_H-M   'P 1'
#
loop_
_entity.id
_entity.type
_entity.pdbx_description
1 polymer ?
#
loop_
_entity_poly.entity_id
_entity_poly.type
_entity_poly.pdbx_seq_one_letter_code
_entity_poly.pdbx_strand_id
1 'polypeptide(L)'
;MDEVYSYFGMRKLSIENGQILLNNRQLYQRLILDQGYWPESGMTPPSLAALEKDLEKISAMGYNGLRKHQKIEDERFLYLCDEKGILVWAEMPSTYVFTDVAMKQFTAEWLEIVKQHYNHPAVITWVPFNESWGIKGINEHIRPQHFTEGIYHLTKAFDSNRPVITNDGWEHTISDILTLHDYEETGLAFAKRYSDHQDFAPFGYSNKEKIVTNKIQFNDGWFAFAKGFEYKGQPIMISEFGGIAFTVNTEGQWGYGNQVKNETEFMKRFEKIYAAIQSNPYIAGFCYTQLTDVEQEVNGLLTADRNNKVDLQKVREINERRLNFSEMKVENNF
;
A
#
# COMPACT_ATOMS: atom_id res chain seq x y z
N MET A 1 41.44 19.11 -1.55
CA MET A 1 40.72 18.17 -2.43
C MET A 1 39.86 17.33 -1.51
N ASP A 2 38.56 17.22 -1.81
CA ASP A 2 37.61 16.40 -1.05
C ASP A 2 37.04 15.36 -2.00
N GLU A 3 36.91 14.11 -1.54
CA GLU A 3 36.48 12.96 -2.33
C GLU A 3 35.43 12.17 -1.56
N VAL A 4 34.31 11.86 -2.21
CA VAL A 4 33.19 11.10 -1.64
C VAL A 4 32.82 9.97 -2.59
N TYR A 5 32.58 8.77 -2.05
CA TYR A 5 32.12 7.60 -2.80
C TYR A 5 30.66 7.29 -2.49
N SER A 6 29.91 6.87 -3.50
CA SER A 6 28.52 6.44 -3.37
C SER A 6 28.18 5.40 -4.45
N TYR A 7 26.95 4.90 -4.42
CA TYR A 7 26.39 3.98 -5.42
C TYR A 7 25.20 4.64 -6.11
N PHE A 8 24.76 4.07 -7.23
CA PHE A 8 23.53 4.47 -7.90
C PHE A 8 22.92 3.29 -8.64
N GLY A 9 21.60 3.32 -8.83
CA GLY A 9 20.88 2.33 -9.64
C GLY A 9 20.25 2.97 -10.88
N MET A 10 20.47 2.39 -12.05
CA MET A 10 19.80 2.81 -13.28
C MET A 10 18.45 2.12 -13.43
N ARG A 11 17.37 2.88 -13.31
CA ARG A 11 16.03 2.41 -13.64
C ARG A 11 15.14 3.52 -14.20
N LYS A 12 14.11 3.13 -14.94
CA LYS A 12 13.04 4.01 -15.42
C LYS A 12 11.71 3.56 -14.82
N LEU A 13 10.98 4.50 -14.24
CA LEU A 13 9.56 4.33 -13.92
C LEU A 13 8.74 5.09 -14.97
N SER A 14 7.65 4.49 -15.44
CA SER A 14 6.63 5.19 -16.22
C SER A 14 5.24 4.67 -15.88
N ILE A 15 4.24 5.50 -16.15
CA ILE A 15 2.83 5.13 -16.07
C ILE A 15 2.25 5.25 -17.48
N GLU A 16 1.74 4.14 -18.00
CA GLU A 16 1.21 4.05 -19.36
C GLU A 16 -0.07 3.19 -19.32
N ASN A 17 -1.16 3.69 -19.90
CA ASN A 17 -2.44 2.97 -20.02
C ASN A 17 -2.97 2.38 -18.69
N GLY A 18 -2.90 3.15 -17.61
CA GLY A 18 -3.34 2.70 -16.28
C GLY A 18 -2.47 1.59 -15.68
N GLN A 19 -1.22 1.45 -16.13
CA GLN A 19 -0.26 0.48 -15.61
C GLN A 19 1.03 1.17 -15.17
N ILE A 20 1.70 0.58 -14.19
CA ILE A 20 3.01 1.03 -13.69
C ILE A 20 4.08 0.18 -14.37
N LEU A 21 5.10 0.81 -14.93
CA LEU A 21 6.17 0.15 -15.66
C LEU A 21 7.51 0.41 -14.97
N LEU A 22 8.30 -0.66 -14.82
CA LEU A 22 9.70 -0.61 -14.41
C LEU A 22 10.55 -1.08 -15.58
N ASN A 23 11.44 -0.20 -16.07
CA ASN A 23 12.27 -0.46 -17.25
C ASN A 23 11.45 -0.89 -18.48
N ASN A 24 10.33 -0.20 -18.70
CA ASN A 24 9.35 -0.45 -19.78
C ASN A 24 8.65 -1.82 -19.71
N ARG A 25 8.70 -2.52 -18.56
CA ARG A 25 7.95 -3.75 -18.32
C ARG A 25 6.88 -3.49 -17.27
N GLN A 26 5.68 -4.03 -17.48
CA GLN A 26 4.61 -3.93 -16.51
C GLN A 26 5.06 -4.47 -15.15
N LEU A 27 4.96 -3.63 -14.13
CA LEU A 27 5.29 -3.95 -12.75
C LEU A 27 3.99 -4.15 -11.99
N TYR A 28 3.71 -5.41 -11.65
CA TYR A 28 2.67 -5.72 -10.67
C TYR A 28 3.26 -5.63 -9.28
N GLN A 29 2.79 -4.66 -8.52
CA GLN A 29 3.32 -4.39 -7.19
C GLN A 29 2.66 -5.33 -6.18
N ARG A 30 3.48 -6.18 -5.57
CA ARG A 30 3.09 -7.06 -4.47
C ARG A 30 3.79 -6.51 -3.25
N LEU A 31 3.13 -5.55 -2.61
CA LEU A 31 3.69 -4.85 -1.47
C LEU A 31 3.13 -5.43 -0.18
N ILE A 32 3.84 -5.19 0.90
CA ILE A 32 3.38 -5.42 2.26
C ILE A 32 3.57 -4.14 3.07
N LEU A 33 2.64 -3.85 3.95
CA LEU A 33 2.70 -2.72 4.85
C LEU A 33 3.68 -3.04 5.98
N ASP A 34 4.73 -2.22 6.11
CA ASP A 34 5.74 -2.36 7.16
C ASP A 34 5.72 -1.11 8.05
N GLN A 35 5.24 -1.29 9.29
CA GLN A 35 5.16 -0.20 10.26
C GLN A 35 6.50 0.10 10.97
N GLY A 36 7.47 -0.81 10.92
CA GLY A 36 8.78 -0.62 11.53
C GLY A 36 8.77 -0.46 13.07
N TYR A 37 7.81 -1.08 13.77
CA TYR A 37 7.78 -1.16 15.23
C TYR A 37 8.58 -2.34 15.77
N TRP A 38 9.24 -2.12 16.90
CA TRP A 38 10.12 -3.04 17.59
C TRP A 38 9.74 -3.10 19.07
N PRO A 39 9.57 -4.30 19.67
CA PRO A 39 9.06 -4.45 21.03
C PRO A 39 9.80 -3.63 22.10
N GLU A 40 11.13 -3.56 22.02
CA GLU A 40 11.95 -2.89 23.03
C GLU A 40 12.26 -1.42 22.72
N SER A 41 12.33 -1.07 21.43
CA SER A 41 12.86 0.22 20.96
C SER A 41 11.84 1.07 20.20
N GLY A 42 10.57 0.65 20.13
CA GLY A 42 9.51 1.35 19.43
C GLY A 42 9.83 1.47 17.95
N MET A 43 9.92 2.70 17.43
CA MET A 43 10.19 2.93 16.00
C MET A 43 11.66 2.81 15.60
N THR A 44 12.58 2.51 16.52
CA THR A 44 14.02 2.40 16.19
C THR A 44 14.40 0.93 16.00
N PRO A 45 14.96 0.51 14.86
CA PRO A 45 15.41 -0.86 14.68
C PRO A 45 16.56 -1.22 15.64
N PRO A 46 16.57 -2.42 16.24
CA PRO A 46 17.58 -2.80 17.23
C PRO A 46 18.95 -3.08 16.59
N SER A 47 19.00 -3.41 15.30
CA SER A 47 20.24 -3.61 14.55
C SER A 47 20.01 -3.62 13.04
N LEU A 48 21.09 -3.52 12.26
CA LEU A 48 21.03 -3.71 10.81
C LEU A 48 20.55 -5.13 10.43
N ALA A 49 21.01 -6.15 11.15
CA ALA A 49 20.60 -7.54 10.95
C ALA A 49 19.08 -7.73 11.18
N ALA A 50 18.47 -6.93 12.05
CA ALA A 50 17.03 -6.95 12.25
C ALA A 50 16.27 -6.41 11.02
N LEU A 51 16.76 -5.33 10.41
CA LEU A 51 16.23 -4.82 9.14
C LEU A 51 16.42 -5.85 8.02
N GLU A 52 17.59 -6.47 7.92
CA GLU A 52 17.85 -7.53 6.93
C GLU A 52 16.89 -8.71 7.10
N LYS A 53 16.62 -9.13 8.34
CA LYS A 53 15.66 -10.20 8.65
C LYS A 53 14.25 -9.85 8.16
N ASP A 54 13.77 -8.62 8.38
CA ASP A 54 12.47 -8.19 7.86
C ASP A 54 12.45 -8.28 6.32
N LEU A 55 13.48 -7.76 5.63
CA LEU A 55 13.59 -7.81 4.17
C LEU A 55 13.68 -9.24 3.59
N GLU A 56 14.37 -10.15 4.29
CA GLU A 56 14.43 -11.58 3.95
C GLU A 56 13.06 -12.24 4.06
N LYS A 57 12.30 -11.93 5.12
CA LYS A 57 10.93 -12.45 5.30
C LYS A 57 9.99 -11.92 4.22
N ILE A 58 10.08 -10.64 3.89
CA ILE A 58 9.30 -10.01 2.80
C ILE A 58 9.56 -10.75 1.48
N SER A 59 10.83 -10.98 1.15
CA SER A 59 11.24 -11.71 -0.06
C SER A 59 10.79 -13.18 -0.04
N ALA A 60 10.91 -13.84 1.11
CA ALA A 60 10.49 -15.23 1.28
C ALA A 60 8.99 -15.43 1.07
N MET A 61 8.17 -14.41 1.37
CA MET A 61 6.73 -14.38 1.13
C MET A 61 6.35 -13.95 -0.30
N GLY A 62 7.30 -13.73 -1.21
CA GLY A 62 7.00 -13.39 -2.61
C GLY A 62 6.56 -11.94 -2.87
N TYR A 63 6.66 -11.06 -1.86
CA TYR A 63 6.50 -9.63 -2.05
C TYR A 63 7.72 -9.07 -2.79
N ASN A 64 7.51 -8.10 -3.68
CA ASN A 64 8.58 -7.42 -4.42
C ASN A 64 8.82 -5.99 -3.93
N GLY A 65 8.11 -5.58 -2.89
CA GLY A 65 8.30 -4.29 -2.26
C GLY A 65 7.52 -4.18 -0.96
N LEU A 66 7.57 -3.00 -0.37
CA LEU A 66 6.86 -2.64 0.84
C LEU A 66 6.43 -1.18 0.81
N ARG A 67 5.45 -0.90 1.66
CA ARG A 67 5.02 0.46 1.98
C ARG A 67 5.48 0.76 3.41
N LYS A 68 6.41 1.72 3.56
CA LYS A 68 7.01 2.04 4.86
C LYS A 68 6.08 2.98 5.62
N HIS A 69 5.23 2.42 6.45
CA HIS A 69 4.03 3.05 6.97
C HIS A 69 4.16 3.49 8.44
N GLN A 70 3.56 4.57 8.90
CA GLN A 70 3.74 5.91 8.32
C GLN A 70 4.96 6.55 8.96
N LYS A 71 6.17 6.15 8.53
CA LYS A 71 7.41 6.64 9.13
C LYS A 71 8.53 6.80 8.12
N ILE A 72 9.50 7.62 8.51
CA ILE A 72 10.78 7.73 7.82
C ILE A 72 11.75 6.74 8.46
N GLU A 73 12.31 5.86 7.63
CA GLU A 73 13.32 4.90 8.06
C GLU A 73 14.73 5.42 7.76
N ASP A 74 15.72 4.92 8.48
CA ASP A 74 17.14 5.23 8.28
C ASP A 74 17.64 4.89 6.86
N GLU A 75 18.57 5.66 6.30
CA GLU A 75 19.15 5.41 4.97
C GLU A 75 19.78 4.01 4.85
N ARG A 76 20.21 3.39 5.96
CA ARG A 76 20.67 2.00 5.98
C ARG A 76 19.57 1.02 5.58
N PHE A 77 18.32 1.26 5.93
CA PHE A 77 17.21 0.44 5.46
C PHE A 77 17.01 0.57 3.95
N LEU A 78 17.04 1.80 3.42
CA LEU A 78 16.91 2.03 1.98
C LEU A 78 18.10 1.46 1.21
N TYR A 79 19.32 1.56 1.73
CA TYR A 79 20.50 0.87 1.20
C TYR A 79 20.29 -0.64 1.10
N LEU A 80 19.78 -1.29 2.15
CA LEU A 80 19.48 -2.71 2.11
C LEU A 80 18.39 -3.06 1.09
N CYS A 81 17.39 -2.20 0.93
CA CYS A 81 16.36 -2.36 -0.10
C CYS A 81 16.95 -2.23 -1.51
N ASP A 82 17.85 -1.27 -1.72
CA ASP A 82 18.55 -1.07 -3.00
C ASP A 82 19.37 -2.31 -3.38
N GLU A 83 20.17 -2.82 -2.45
CA GLU A 83 21.02 -4.00 -2.64
C GLU A 83 20.20 -5.27 -2.90
N LYS A 84 19.06 -5.44 -2.21
CA LYS A 84 18.20 -6.62 -2.35
C LYS A 84 17.18 -6.51 -3.49
N GLY A 85 17.04 -5.34 -4.12
CA GLY A 85 16.05 -5.09 -5.16
C GLY A 85 14.60 -5.08 -4.65
N ILE A 86 14.38 -4.64 -3.42
CA ILE A 86 13.04 -4.53 -2.80
C ILE A 86 12.53 -3.11 -3.02
N LEU A 87 11.35 -2.98 -3.62
CA LEU A 87 10.76 -1.67 -3.94
C LEU A 87 10.16 -1.02 -2.68
N VAL A 88 10.24 0.30 -2.58
CA VAL A 88 9.76 1.05 -1.42
C VAL A 88 8.80 2.17 -1.86
N TRP A 89 7.64 2.20 -1.24
CA TRP A 89 6.82 3.41 -1.14
C TRP A 89 7.25 4.14 0.13
N ALA A 90 7.76 5.36 -0.04
CA ALA A 90 8.24 6.19 1.05
C ALA A 90 7.11 7.12 1.53
N GLU A 91 6.75 7.03 2.80
CA GLU A 91 5.60 7.73 3.37
C GLU A 91 5.99 8.72 4.45
N MET A 92 5.24 9.82 4.53
CA MET A 92 5.40 10.81 5.60
C MET A 92 4.59 10.41 6.85
N PRO A 93 5.13 10.61 8.07
CA PRO A 93 4.33 10.59 9.28
C PRO A 93 3.19 11.61 9.24
N SER A 94 2.01 11.20 9.68
CA SER A 94 0.86 12.09 9.67
C SER A 94 0.80 12.99 10.90
N THR A 95 0.41 14.25 10.68
CA THR A 95 -0.03 15.14 11.76
C THR A 95 -1.48 14.86 12.14
N TYR A 96 -1.85 15.07 13.41
CA TYR A 96 -3.23 14.81 13.87
C TYR A 96 -4.21 15.93 13.46
N VAL A 97 -3.76 17.19 13.48
CA VAL A 97 -4.61 18.37 13.25
C VAL A 97 -4.06 19.24 12.11
N PHE A 98 -4.95 19.62 11.20
CA PHE A 98 -4.63 20.53 10.11
C PHE A 98 -4.59 21.99 10.59
N THR A 99 -3.41 22.60 10.61
CA THR A 99 -3.18 23.99 11.04
C THR A 99 -2.13 24.67 10.16
N ASP A 100 -2.01 26.00 10.22
CA ASP A 100 -0.94 26.73 9.51
C ASP A 100 0.46 26.31 9.93
N VAL A 101 0.65 25.98 11.21
CA VAL A 101 1.91 25.46 11.74
C VAL A 101 2.20 24.08 11.13
N ALA A 102 1.20 23.19 11.12
CA ALA A 102 1.33 21.86 10.55
C ALA A 102 1.65 21.90 9.05
N MET A 103 0.96 22.75 8.27
CA MET A 103 1.26 22.91 6.83
C MET A 103 2.70 23.36 6.60
N LYS A 104 3.17 24.35 7.35
CA LYS A 104 4.53 24.88 7.23
C LYS A 104 5.59 23.81 7.59
N GLN A 105 5.41 23.12 8.70
CA GLN A 105 6.35 22.10 9.18
C GLN A 105 6.37 20.90 8.25
N PHE A 106 5.18 20.36 7.92
CA PHE A 106 5.03 19.26 6.97
C PHE A 106 5.72 19.57 5.64
N THR A 107 5.49 20.75 5.07
CA THR A 107 6.10 21.12 3.78
C THR A 107 7.64 21.13 3.88
N ALA A 108 8.19 21.69 4.95
CA ALA A 108 9.64 21.73 5.13
C ALA A 108 10.24 20.33 5.31
N GLU A 109 9.66 19.52 6.19
CA GLU A 109 10.14 18.17 6.48
C GLU A 109 10.01 17.23 5.27
N TRP A 110 8.86 17.28 4.59
CA TRP A 110 8.61 16.50 3.38
C TRP A 110 9.64 16.77 2.28
N LEU A 111 9.99 18.04 2.05
CA LEU A 111 10.99 18.40 1.04
C LEU A 111 12.40 17.92 1.42
N GLU A 112 12.75 17.93 2.71
CA GLU A 112 14.02 17.32 3.15
C GLU A 112 14.02 15.81 2.97
N ILE A 113 12.90 15.13 3.22
CA ILE A 113 12.76 13.67 2.99
C ILE A 113 12.91 13.33 1.51
N VAL A 114 12.20 14.03 0.62
CA VAL A 114 12.30 13.80 -0.84
C VAL A 114 13.73 13.99 -1.30
N LYS A 115 14.42 15.02 -0.81
CA LYS A 115 15.81 15.31 -1.13
C LYS A 115 16.77 14.25 -0.58
N GLN A 116 16.60 13.85 0.69
CA GLN A 116 17.44 12.84 1.34
C GLN A 116 17.31 11.50 0.63
N HIS A 117 16.08 11.07 0.33
CA HIS A 117 15.81 9.76 -0.23
C HIS A 117 15.88 9.68 -1.77
N TYR A 118 16.19 10.81 -2.44
CA TYR A 118 16.14 10.94 -3.90
C TYR A 118 16.99 9.91 -4.65
N ASN A 119 18.18 9.62 -4.14
CA ASN A 119 19.17 8.78 -4.82
C ASN A 119 18.95 7.27 -4.63
N HIS A 120 18.00 6.86 -3.80
CA HIS A 120 17.70 5.44 -3.59
C HIS A 120 16.87 4.88 -4.75
N PRO A 121 17.40 3.94 -5.57
CA PRO A 121 16.65 3.29 -6.63
C PRO A 121 15.46 2.47 -6.13
N ALA A 122 15.49 1.93 -4.91
CA ALA A 122 14.40 1.18 -4.30
C ALA A 122 13.14 2.03 -4.10
N VAL A 123 13.30 3.31 -3.72
CA VAL A 123 12.15 4.22 -3.58
C VAL A 123 11.52 4.41 -4.93
N ILE A 124 10.26 4.01 -5.11
CA ILE A 124 9.54 4.12 -6.38
C ILE A 124 8.32 5.02 -6.32
N THR A 125 7.78 5.30 -5.15
CA THR A 125 6.56 6.10 -4.98
C THR A 125 6.68 6.98 -3.75
N TRP A 126 6.17 8.20 -3.84
CA TRP A 126 6.08 9.16 -2.74
C TRP A 126 4.65 9.24 -2.20
N VAL A 127 4.48 9.05 -0.90
CA VAL A 127 3.17 9.09 -0.23
C VAL A 127 3.17 10.12 0.90
N PRO A 128 2.88 11.40 0.59
CA PRO A 128 2.81 12.45 1.62
C PRO A 128 1.67 12.28 2.63
N PHE A 129 0.52 11.73 2.25
CA PHE A 129 -0.62 11.61 3.17
C PHE A 129 -1.33 10.26 3.01
N ASN A 130 -1.96 9.82 4.09
CA ASN A 130 -2.70 8.56 4.19
C ASN A 130 -4.03 8.83 4.88
N GLU A 131 -5.12 8.27 4.36
CA GLU A 131 -6.43 8.21 5.05
C GLU A 131 -6.95 9.56 5.55
N SER A 132 -6.57 10.65 4.88
CA SER A 132 -6.87 12.02 5.25
C SER A 132 -6.30 12.48 6.61
N TRP A 133 -5.38 11.72 7.21
CA TRP A 133 -4.68 12.16 8.41
C TRP A 133 -3.86 13.41 8.11
N GLY A 134 -4.01 14.41 8.98
CA GLY A 134 -3.39 15.73 8.79
C GLY A 134 -4.09 16.64 7.79
N ILE A 135 -5.09 16.15 7.04
CA ILE A 135 -5.82 16.89 6.00
C ILE A 135 -7.33 16.59 6.06
N LYS A 136 -7.87 16.34 7.27
CA LYS A 136 -9.27 15.93 7.47
C LYS A 136 -10.27 16.87 6.78
N GLY A 137 -11.32 16.27 6.21
CA GLY A 137 -12.36 16.98 5.46
C GLY A 137 -11.96 17.32 4.02
N ILE A 138 -10.89 16.72 3.50
CA ILE A 138 -10.41 16.92 2.13
C ILE A 138 -11.46 16.66 1.05
N ASN A 139 -12.47 15.82 1.31
CA ASN A 139 -13.59 15.64 0.41
C ASN A 139 -14.29 16.94 0.00
N GLU A 140 -14.49 17.86 0.96
CA GLU A 140 -15.35 19.03 0.79
C GLU A 140 -14.62 20.36 0.94
N HIS A 141 -13.53 20.37 1.72
CA HIS A 141 -12.86 21.61 2.08
C HIS A 141 -11.74 21.93 1.10
N ILE A 142 -11.86 23.11 0.47
CA ILE A 142 -10.90 23.59 -0.52
C ILE A 142 -9.50 23.81 0.05
N ARG A 143 -9.36 24.17 1.33
CA ARG A 143 -8.05 24.46 1.95
C ARG A 143 -7.13 23.22 2.02
N PRO A 144 -7.53 22.07 2.58
CA PRO A 144 -6.72 20.86 2.50
C PRO A 144 -6.50 20.38 1.06
N GLN A 145 -7.47 20.56 0.15
CA GLN A 145 -7.29 20.22 -1.28
C GLN A 145 -6.15 21.04 -1.93
N HIS A 146 -6.15 22.36 -1.75
CA HIS A 146 -5.06 23.21 -2.25
C HIS A 146 -3.71 22.84 -1.62
N PHE A 147 -3.71 22.43 -0.36
CA PHE A 147 -2.49 22.01 0.31
C PHE A 147 -1.93 20.72 -0.31
N THR A 148 -2.75 19.69 -0.54
CA THR A 148 -2.29 18.45 -1.16
C THR A 148 -1.86 18.64 -2.62
N GLU A 149 -2.55 19.48 -3.40
CA GLU A 149 -2.12 19.87 -4.75
C GLU A 149 -0.76 20.60 -4.72
N GLY A 150 -0.56 21.50 -3.76
CA GLY A 150 0.70 22.19 -3.55
C GLY A 150 1.85 21.23 -3.24
N ILE A 151 1.64 20.28 -2.32
CA ILE A 151 2.62 19.24 -1.99
C ILE A 151 2.90 18.35 -3.21
N TYR A 152 1.89 17.96 -3.99
CA TYR A 152 2.08 17.21 -5.22
C TYR A 152 3.02 17.95 -6.17
N HIS A 153 2.70 19.19 -6.53
CA HIS A 153 3.49 19.95 -7.51
C HIS A 153 4.90 20.26 -7.01
N LEU A 154 5.07 20.57 -5.72
CA LEU A 154 6.39 20.72 -5.12
C LEU A 154 7.19 19.41 -5.22
N THR A 155 6.58 18.28 -4.89
CA THR A 155 7.23 16.96 -5.00
C THR A 155 7.65 16.69 -6.44
N LYS A 156 6.77 16.92 -7.42
CA LYS A 156 7.09 16.72 -8.86
C LYS A 156 8.18 17.69 -9.36
N ALA A 157 8.32 18.87 -8.76
CA ALA A 157 9.38 19.82 -9.11
C ALA A 157 10.76 19.36 -8.63
N PHE A 158 10.83 18.70 -7.46
CA PHE A 158 12.06 18.10 -6.94
C PHE A 158 12.35 16.72 -7.54
N ASP A 159 11.31 15.93 -7.81
CA ASP A 159 11.39 14.61 -8.43
C ASP A 159 10.26 14.40 -9.44
N SER A 160 10.56 14.67 -10.71
CA SER A 160 9.62 14.48 -11.81
C SER A 160 9.43 13.02 -12.22
N ASN A 161 10.28 12.11 -11.75
CA ASN A 161 10.40 10.74 -12.27
C ASN A 161 9.59 9.71 -11.49
N ARG A 162 9.31 9.97 -10.20
CA ARG A 162 8.53 9.07 -9.36
C ARG A 162 7.05 9.48 -9.28
N PRO A 163 6.12 8.52 -9.25
CA PRO A 163 4.72 8.77 -8.90
C PRO A 163 4.54 9.36 -7.51
N VAL A 164 3.54 10.23 -7.36
CA VAL A 164 3.11 10.81 -6.09
C VAL A 164 1.65 10.45 -5.79
N ILE A 165 1.37 10.02 -4.55
CA ILE A 165 0.03 9.71 -4.06
C ILE A 165 -0.35 10.74 -2.99
N THR A 166 -1.23 11.69 -3.31
CA THR A 166 -1.56 12.81 -2.40
C THR A 166 -2.44 12.47 -1.22
N ASN A 167 -3.19 11.37 -1.26
CA ASN A 167 -3.94 10.88 -0.11
C ASN A 167 -4.14 9.40 -0.34
N ASP A 168 -3.34 8.56 0.31
CA ASP A 168 -3.42 7.12 0.10
C ASP A 168 -4.71 6.57 0.72
N GLY A 169 -5.45 5.80 -0.09
CA GLY A 169 -6.58 5.00 0.35
C GLY A 169 -7.94 5.51 -0.06
N TRP A 170 -8.18 6.83 -0.09
CA TRP A 170 -9.45 7.43 -0.51
C TRP A 170 -9.38 8.95 -0.71
N GLU A 171 -10.46 9.53 -1.23
CA GLU A 171 -10.65 10.98 -1.37
C GLU A 171 -9.43 11.68 -1.99
N HIS A 172 -8.90 11.07 -3.05
CA HIS A 172 -7.74 11.59 -3.76
C HIS A 172 -8.02 12.97 -4.33
N THR A 173 -7.01 13.83 -4.30
CA THR A 173 -6.96 15.04 -5.12
C THR A 173 -6.25 14.72 -6.44
N ILE A 174 -5.12 15.36 -6.72
CA ILE A 174 -4.24 14.97 -7.81
C ILE A 174 -3.30 13.85 -7.33
N SER A 175 -3.41 12.66 -7.91
CA SER A 175 -2.45 11.57 -7.70
C SER A 175 -2.06 10.93 -9.02
N ASP A 176 -0.83 10.42 -9.09
CA ASP A 176 -0.32 9.65 -10.21
C ASP A 176 -0.82 8.19 -10.17
N ILE A 177 -1.16 7.69 -8.98
CA ILE A 177 -1.75 6.36 -8.73
C ILE A 177 -3.02 6.57 -7.89
N LEU A 178 -4.12 5.94 -8.30
CA LEU A 178 -5.32 5.85 -7.47
C LEU A 178 -5.18 4.66 -6.53
N THR A 179 -5.36 4.88 -5.23
CA THR A 179 -5.24 3.83 -4.24
C THR A 179 -6.51 3.70 -3.42
N LEU A 180 -6.83 2.47 -3.02
CA LEU A 180 -8.09 2.13 -2.37
C LEU A 180 -7.81 1.24 -1.16
N HIS A 181 -8.27 1.67 0.01
CA HIS A 181 -8.20 0.88 1.25
C HIS A 181 -9.53 0.14 1.46
N ASP A 182 -9.47 -1.17 1.52
CA ASP A 182 -10.66 -2.00 1.66
C ASP A 182 -10.39 -3.26 2.49
N TYR A 183 -10.93 -3.25 3.69
CA TYR A 183 -10.79 -4.31 4.70
C TYR A 183 -11.93 -5.34 4.67
N GLU A 184 -12.63 -5.46 3.54
CA GLU A 184 -13.65 -6.50 3.36
C GLU A 184 -13.10 -7.91 3.62
N GLU A 185 -13.80 -8.63 4.50
CA GLU A 185 -13.33 -9.91 5.04
C GLU A 185 -13.60 -11.09 4.12
N THR A 186 -14.44 -10.94 3.09
CA THR A 186 -14.76 -12.02 2.16
C THR A 186 -14.35 -11.72 0.72
N GLY A 187 -13.65 -12.67 0.09
CA GLY A 187 -13.30 -12.56 -1.33
C GLY A 187 -14.54 -12.44 -2.25
N LEU A 188 -15.70 -12.98 -1.84
CA LEU A 188 -16.93 -12.86 -2.63
C LEU A 188 -17.49 -11.43 -2.63
N ALA A 189 -17.58 -10.77 -1.47
CA ALA A 189 -18.03 -9.39 -1.41
C ALA A 189 -17.02 -8.44 -2.05
N PHE A 190 -15.72 -8.71 -1.87
CA PHE A 190 -14.67 -7.98 -2.59
C PHE A 190 -14.85 -8.11 -4.11
N ALA A 191 -15.06 -9.33 -4.62
CA ALA A 191 -15.29 -9.54 -6.05
C ALA A 191 -16.58 -8.86 -6.55
N LYS A 192 -17.68 -8.91 -5.78
CA LYS A 192 -18.93 -8.19 -6.11
C LYS A 192 -18.72 -6.68 -6.27
N ARG A 193 -17.79 -6.11 -5.50
CA ARG A 193 -17.49 -4.68 -5.46
C ARG A 193 -16.56 -4.23 -6.59
N TYR A 194 -15.52 -5.00 -6.91
CA TYR A 194 -14.48 -4.59 -7.87
C TYR A 194 -14.57 -5.28 -9.23
N SER A 195 -15.10 -6.49 -9.31
CA SER A 195 -15.05 -7.26 -10.55
C SER A 195 -16.06 -6.78 -11.58
N ASP A 196 -15.57 -6.57 -12.81
CA ASP A 196 -16.39 -6.33 -14.00
C ASP A 196 -16.79 -7.64 -14.70
N HIS A 197 -16.48 -8.81 -14.12
CA HIS A 197 -16.90 -10.11 -14.64
C HIS A 197 -18.44 -10.23 -14.63
N GLN A 198 -19.01 -10.92 -15.62
CA GLN A 198 -20.46 -11.06 -15.78
C GLN A 198 -21.19 -11.60 -14.53
N ASP A 199 -20.52 -12.44 -13.73
CA ASP A 199 -21.09 -13.00 -12.50
C ASP A 199 -21.34 -11.93 -11.41
N PHE A 200 -20.58 -10.84 -11.45
CA PHE A 200 -20.66 -9.71 -10.51
C PHE A 200 -21.28 -8.46 -11.14
N ALA A 201 -21.22 -8.37 -12.47
CA ALA A 201 -21.77 -7.31 -13.29
C ALA A 201 -22.69 -7.83 -14.42
N PRO A 202 -23.82 -8.50 -14.11
CA PRO A 202 -24.64 -9.25 -15.08
C PRO A 202 -25.33 -8.42 -16.17
N PHE A 203 -25.16 -7.10 -16.19
CA PHE A 203 -25.72 -6.20 -17.21
C PHE A 203 -24.66 -5.35 -17.91
N GLY A 204 -23.39 -5.75 -17.84
CA GLY A 204 -22.29 -5.07 -18.53
C GLY A 204 -21.94 -3.69 -17.98
N TYR A 205 -22.40 -3.34 -16.77
CA TYR A 205 -21.89 -2.16 -16.08
C TYR A 205 -20.47 -2.42 -15.58
N SER A 206 -19.65 -1.38 -15.52
CA SER A 206 -18.33 -1.48 -14.90
C SER A 206 -18.39 -1.00 -13.45
N ASN A 207 -18.04 -1.88 -12.53
CA ASN A 207 -17.81 -1.56 -11.13
C ASN A 207 -16.62 -0.62 -10.99
N LYS A 208 -15.55 -0.83 -11.76
CA LYS A 208 -14.43 0.13 -11.86
C LYS A 208 -14.96 1.53 -12.17
N GLU A 209 -15.77 1.68 -13.22
CA GLU A 209 -16.31 2.99 -13.61
C GLU A 209 -17.15 3.63 -12.50
N LYS A 210 -17.98 2.86 -11.77
CA LYS A 210 -18.75 3.39 -10.65
C LYS A 210 -17.86 3.93 -9.53
N ILE A 211 -16.77 3.23 -9.22
CA ILE A 211 -15.81 3.63 -8.17
C ILE A 211 -15.06 4.89 -8.61
N VAL A 212 -14.41 4.87 -9.77
CA VAL A 212 -13.53 5.97 -10.22
C VAL A 212 -14.29 7.24 -10.61
N THR A 213 -15.61 7.14 -10.86
CA THR A 213 -16.48 8.31 -11.11
C THR A 213 -17.26 8.74 -9.87
N ASN A 214 -16.93 8.21 -8.68
CA ASN A 214 -17.62 8.49 -7.42
C ASN A 214 -19.15 8.28 -7.46
N LYS A 215 -19.66 7.36 -8.31
CA LYS A 215 -21.09 7.00 -8.30
C LYS A 215 -21.46 6.16 -7.09
N ILE A 216 -20.49 5.45 -6.52
CA ILE A 216 -20.62 4.68 -5.29
C ILE A 216 -19.45 4.99 -4.37
N GLN A 217 -19.68 4.89 -3.07
CA GLN A 217 -18.60 4.68 -2.11
C GLN A 217 -18.10 3.25 -2.30
N PHE A 218 -16.79 3.08 -2.36
CA PHE A 218 -16.22 1.75 -2.60
C PHE A 218 -16.07 0.98 -1.27
N ASN A 219 -15.93 1.66 -0.14
CA ASN A 219 -16.01 1.04 1.20
C ASN A 219 -17.10 1.72 2.04
N ASP A 220 -17.20 1.38 3.34
CA ASP A 220 -18.21 1.88 4.28
C ASP A 220 -18.02 3.37 4.68
N GLY A 221 -17.83 4.25 3.70
CA GLY A 221 -17.84 5.70 3.94
C GLY A 221 -17.12 6.55 2.90
N TRP A 222 -16.27 5.96 2.06
CA TRP A 222 -15.32 6.74 1.27
C TRP A 222 -15.51 6.62 -0.25
N PHE A 223 -15.32 7.75 -0.92
CA PHE A 223 -15.24 7.86 -2.37
C PHE A 223 -13.78 7.82 -2.83
N ALA A 224 -13.54 7.44 -4.09
CA ALA A 224 -12.19 7.37 -4.65
C ALA A 224 -11.53 8.76 -4.74
N PHE A 225 -12.30 9.77 -5.14
CA PHE A 225 -11.81 11.15 -5.30
C PHE A 225 -12.54 12.12 -4.37
N ALA A 226 -11.85 13.17 -3.92
CA ALA A 226 -12.48 14.32 -3.28
C ALA A 226 -13.36 15.07 -4.29
N LYS A 227 -14.36 15.84 -3.81
CA LYS A 227 -15.22 16.64 -4.71
C LYS A 227 -14.38 17.62 -5.52
N GLY A 228 -14.62 17.63 -6.84
CA GLY A 228 -13.89 18.48 -7.79
C GLY A 228 -12.72 17.80 -8.48
N PHE A 229 -12.37 16.57 -8.09
CA PHE A 229 -11.32 15.77 -8.71
C PHE A 229 -11.92 14.59 -9.47
N GLU A 230 -11.19 14.13 -10.49
CA GLU A 230 -11.66 13.11 -11.43
C GLU A 230 -10.55 12.11 -11.75
N TYR A 231 -10.98 10.91 -12.12
CA TYR A 231 -10.10 9.89 -12.65
C TYR A 231 -9.60 10.29 -14.06
N LYS A 232 -8.28 10.24 -14.23
CA LYS A 232 -7.57 10.60 -15.47
C LYS A 232 -6.86 9.39 -16.10
N GLY A 233 -7.27 8.17 -15.75
CA GLY A 233 -6.66 6.94 -16.25
C GLY A 233 -5.47 6.45 -15.44
N GLN A 234 -5.35 6.87 -14.18
CA GLN A 234 -4.30 6.40 -13.28
C GLN A 234 -4.35 4.87 -13.09
N PRO A 235 -3.20 4.20 -12.86
CA PRO A 235 -3.20 2.85 -12.32
C PRO A 235 -3.93 2.80 -10.97
N ILE A 236 -4.61 1.69 -10.72
CA ILE A 236 -5.40 1.47 -9.51
C ILE A 236 -4.70 0.42 -8.65
N MET A 237 -4.47 0.72 -7.38
CA MET A 237 -3.87 -0.18 -6.40
C MET A 237 -4.82 -0.40 -5.22
N ILE A 238 -4.89 -1.62 -4.70
CA ILE A 238 -5.48 -1.86 -3.38
C ILE A 238 -4.35 -1.70 -2.35
N SER A 239 -4.15 -0.48 -1.84
CA SER A 239 -2.96 -0.14 -1.03
C SER A 239 -3.09 -0.52 0.44
N GLU A 240 -4.28 -0.87 0.92
CA GLU A 240 -4.48 -1.61 2.16
C GLU A 240 -5.66 -2.54 2.02
N PHE A 241 -5.49 -3.76 2.50
CA PHE A 241 -6.53 -4.76 2.61
C PHE A 241 -6.09 -5.86 3.56
N GLY A 242 -7.01 -6.77 3.83
CA GLY A 242 -6.77 -7.89 4.72
C GLY A 242 -7.22 -7.53 6.13
N GLY A 243 -6.27 -7.25 7.02
CA GLY A 243 -6.61 -6.99 8.43
C GLY A 243 -7.11 -8.22 9.20
N ILE A 244 -6.89 -9.42 8.65
CA ILE A 244 -7.33 -10.69 9.21
C ILE A 244 -6.59 -10.96 10.53
N ALA A 245 -7.23 -10.67 11.66
CA ALA A 245 -6.66 -10.98 12.96
C ALA A 245 -6.74 -12.48 13.26
N PHE A 246 -5.62 -13.03 13.74
CA PHE A 246 -5.59 -14.24 14.55
C PHE A 246 -4.37 -14.25 15.44
N THR A 247 -4.53 -14.94 16.56
CA THR A 247 -3.55 -14.98 17.65
C THR A 247 -3.04 -16.39 17.81
N VAL A 248 -1.72 -16.56 17.87
CA VAL A 248 -1.11 -17.89 18.04
C VAL A 248 -1.27 -18.37 19.49
N ASN A 249 -1.30 -17.47 20.48
CA ASN A 249 -1.18 -17.81 21.91
C ASN A 249 -2.13 -17.07 22.88
N THR A 250 -3.07 -16.21 22.44
CA THR A 250 -3.88 -15.38 23.38
C THR A 250 -5.21 -14.95 22.79
N GLU A 251 -6.35 -15.18 23.45
CA GLU A 251 -7.68 -14.75 22.97
C GLU A 251 -7.91 -13.23 23.15
N GLY A 252 -8.67 -12.60 22.24
CA GLY A 252 -9.30 -11.28 22.49
C GLY A 252 -8.58 -10.01 22.01
N GLN A 253 -7.63 -10.10 21.07
CA GLN A 253 -6.93 -8.94 20.48
C GLN A 253 -7.58 -8.43 19.19
N TRP A 254 -7.32 -7.17 18.82
CA TRP A 254 -8.04 -6.46 17.76
C TRP A 254 -7.45 -6.71 16.35
N GLY A 255 -8.33 -6.74 15.35
CA GLY A 255 -8.00 -6.62 13.93
C GLY A 255 -9.26 -6.31 13.13
N TYR A 256 -9.12 -6.18 11.82
CA TYR A 256 -10.24 -5.86 10.94
C TYR A 256 -11.07 -7.12 10.61
N GLY A 257 -12.40 -6.98 10.62
CA GLY A 257 -13.34 -8.09 10.43
C GLY A 257 -13.37 -9.08 11.60
N ASN A 258 -13.97 -10.25 11.37
CA ASN A 258 -14.08 -11.29 12.39
C ASN A 258 -12.75 -12.04 12.56
N GLN A 259 -12.26 -12.18 13.81
CA GLN A 259 -11.05 -12.95 14.13
C GLN A 259 -11.20 -14.42 13.68
N VAL A 260 -10.18 -14.95 13.00
CA VAL A 260 -10.16 -16.38 12.58
C VAL A 260 -9.50 -17.25 13.66
N LYS A 261 -9.89 -18.52 13.74
CA LYS A 261 -9.51 -19.39 14.86
C LYS A 261 -8.10 -19.95 14.76
N ASN A 262 -7.58 -20.11 13.55
CA ASN A 262 -6.31 -20.78 13.29
C ASN A 262 -5.74 -20.39 11.92
N GLU A 263 -4.49 -20.81 11.67
CA GLU A 263 -3.79 -20.59 10.41
C GLU A 263 -4.56 -21.11 9.18
N THR A 264 -5.25 -22.25 9.28
CA THR A 264 -6.00 -22.80 8.13
C THR A 264 -7.14 -21.88 7.71
N GLU A 265 -7.90 -21.34 8.68
CA GLU A 265 -8.95 -20.36 8.40
C GLU A 265 -8.38 -19.03 7.88
N PHE A 266 -7.25 -18.59 8.45
CA PHE A 266 -6.51 -17.43 7.95
C PHE A 266 -6.12 -17.60 6.49
N MET A 267 -5.43 -18.68 6.15
CA MET A 267 -4.93 -18.93 4.80
C MET A 267 -6.07 -19.06 3.79
N LYS A 268 -7.20 -19.66 4.19
CA LYS A 268 -8.40 -19.74 3.34
C LYS A 268 -8.98 -18.35 3.05
N ARG A 269 -9.05 -17.46 4.04
CA ARG A 269 -9.54 -16.09 3.85
C ARG A 269 -8.55 -15.26 3.03
N PHE A 270 -7.27 -15.32 3.40
CA PHE A 270 -6.16 -14.68 2.70
C PHE A 270 -6.20 -15.04 1.20
N GLU A 271 -6.23 -16.33 0.88
CA GLU A 271 -6.26 -16.81 -0.51
C GLU A 271 -7.46 -16.27 -1.30
N LYS A 272 -8.65 -16.24 -0.69
CA LYS A 272 -9.88 -15.77 -1.35
C LYS A 272 -9.85 -14.27 -1.65
N ILE A 273 -9.34 -13.45 -0.73
CA ILE A 273 -9.23 -12.01 -0.96
C ILE A 273 -8.18 -11.72 -2.03
N TYR A 274 -7.02 -12.39 -1.97
CA TYR A 274 -5.99 -12.27 -3.00
C TYR A 274 -6.50 -12.68 -4.38
N ALA A 275 -7.27 -13.77 -4.49
CA ALA A 275 -7.88 -14.15 -5.75
C ALA A 275 -8.85 -13.09 -6.28
N ALA A 276 -9.65 -12.48 -5.40
CA ALA A 276 -10.57 -11.40 -5.76
C ALA A 276 -9.82 -10.16 -6.28
N ILE A 277 -8.66 -9.82 -5.72
CA ILE A 277 -7.84 -8.69 -6.20
C ILE A 277 -7.13 -9.06 -7.51
N GLN A 278 -6.37 -10.15 -7.51
CA GLN A 278 -5.50 -10.57 -8.62
C GLN A 278 -6.25 -10.89 -9.90
N SER A 279 -7.52 -11.30 -9.80
CA SER A 279 -8.35 -11.56 -10.97
C SER A 279 -8.70 -10.28 -11.73
N ASN A 280 -8.69 -9.09 -11.11
CA ASN A 280 -9.04 -7.84 -11.77
C ASN A 280 -7.89 -7.32 -12.66
N PRO A 281 -8.05 -7.29 -14.00
CA PRO A 281 -6.97 -6.89 -14.91
C PRO A 281 -6.59 -5.41 -14.81
N TYR A 282 -7.48 -4.56 -14.29
CA TYR A 282 -7.23 -3.13 -14.13
C TYR A 282 -6.51 -2.77 -12.82
N ILE A 283 -6.42 -3.71 -11.87
CA ILE A 283 -5.69 -3.49 -10.62
C ILE A 283 -4.20 -3.75 -10.90
N ALA A 284 -3.36 -2.76 -10.64
CA ALA A 284 -1.93 -2.77 -10.94
C ALA A 284 -1.08 -3.41 -9.81
N GLY A 285 -1.71 -3.79 -8.71
CA GLY A 285 -1.04 -4.39 -7.57
C GLY A 285 -1.81 -4.19 -6.27
N PHE A 286 -1.16 -4.57 -5.18
CA PHE A 286 -1.75 -4.53 -3.85
C PHE A 286 -0.68 -4.28 -2.79
N CYS A 287 -1.12 -3.88 -1.60
CA CYS A 287 -0.30 -3.81 -0.39
C CYS A 287 -1.06 -4.41 0.80
N TYR A 288 -0.55 -5.51 1.35
CA TYR A 288 -1.21 -6.23 2.44
C TYR A 288 -0.90 -5.63 3.81
N THR A 289 -1.94 -5.45 4.62
CA THR A 289 -1.82 -4.99 6.02
C THR A 289 -1.84 -6.22 6.96
N GLN A 290 -0.72 -6.66 7.55
CA GLN A 290 0.63 -6.04 7.60
C GLN A 290 1.78 -7.06 7.85
N LEU A 291 3.04 -6.60 7.87
CA LEU A 291 4.23 -7.46 8.08
C LEU A 291 4.27 -8.12 9.46
N THR A 292 4.21 -7.32 10.52
CA THR A 292 4.25 -7.79 11.92
C THR A 292 3.01 -7.34 12.67
N ASP A 293 2.65 -8.06 13.74
CA ASP A 293 1.71 -7.52 14.73
C ASP A 293 2.30 -6.23 15.35
N VAL A 294 1.43 -5.23 15.56
CA VAL A 294 1.79 -3.91 16.12
C VAL A 294 0.79 -3.55 17.21
N GLU A 295 1.25 -3.50 18.46
CA GLU A 295 0.42 -3.18 19.63
C GLU A 295 -0.91 -3.98 19.65
N GLN A 296 -2.06 -3.33 19.55
CA GLN A 296 -3.37 -3.98 19.49
C GLN A 296 -3.70 -4.62 18.13
N GLU A 297 -2.98 -4.29 17.07
CA GLU A 297 -3.23 -4.77 15.71
C GLU A 297 -2.51 -6.10 15.46
N VAL A 298 -3.26 -7.21 15.54
CA VAL A 298 -2.69 -8.57 15.46
C VAL A 298 -2.98 -9.28 14.14
N ASN A 299 -3.00 -8.50 13.06
CA ASN A 299 -3.20 -8.92 11.68
C ASN A 299 -1.88 -9.07 10.89
N GLY A 300 -0.73 -9.13 11.57
CA GLY A 300 0.55 -9.38 10.97
C GLY A 300 0.69 -10.81 10.41
N LEU A 301 1.50 -10.97 9.35
CA LEU A 301 1.97 -12.29 8.90
C LEU A 301 3.05 -12.88 9.82
N LEU A 302 3.69 -12.00 10.58
CA LEU A 302 4.65 -12.33 11.63
C LEU A 302 4.18 -11.79 12.98
N THR A 303 4.65 -12.38 14.07
CA THR A 303 4.50 -11.77 15.40
C THR A 303 5.40 -10.52 15.51
N ALA A 304 5.22 -9.73 16.58
CA ALA A 304 6.09 -8.58 16.88
C ALA A 304 7.59 -8.95 16.95
N ASP A 305 7.92 -10.19 17.35
CA ASP A 305 9.28 -10.74 17.39
C ASP A 305 9.76 -11.37 16.07
N ARG A 306 9.02 -11.16 14.97
CA ARG A 306 9.29 -11.69 13.63
C ARG A 306 9.26 -13.23 13.58
N ASN A 307 8.47 -13.86 14.45
CA ASN A 307 8.16 -15.29 14.32
C ASN A 307 7.03 -15.46 13.29
N ASN A 308 7.11 -16.52 12.48
CA ASN A 308 6.10 -16.78 11.47
C ASN A 308 4.76 -17.13 12.15
N LYS A 309 3.69 -16.41 11.81
CA LYS A 309 2.32 -16.81 12.18
C LYS A 309 1.72 -17.75 11.15
N VAL A 310 2.22 -17.68 9.92
CA VAL A 310 1.75 -18.45 8.76
C VAL A 310 2.92 -19.09 8.02
N ASP A 311 2.60 -20.11 7.23
CA ASP A 311 3.52 -20.70 6.26
C ASP A 311 3.87 -19.70 5.14
N LEU A 312 5.10 -19.18 5.18
CA LEU A 312 5.60 -18.18 4.23
C LEU A 312 5.63 -18.71 2.78
N GLN A 313 5.81 -20.01 2.60
CA GLN A 313 5.84 -20.60 1.26
C GLN A 313 4.46 -20.59 0.62
N LYS A 314 3.40 -20.87 1.41
CA LYS A 314 2.01 -20.73 0.92
C LYS A 314 1.65 -19.28 0.62
N VAL A 315 2.11 -18.32 1.45
CA VAL A 315 1.95 -16.89 1.16
C VAL A 315 2.61 -16.54 -0.17
N ARG A 316 3.84 -17.01 -0.41
CA ARG A 316 4.56 -16.81 -1.67
C ARG A 316 3.80 -17.33 -2.87
N GLU A 317 3.32 -18.56 -2.80
CA GLU A 317 2.52 -19.18 -3.87
C GLU A 317 1.28 -18.33 -4.20
N ILE A 318 0.58 -17.82 -3.19
CA ILE A 318 -0.58 -16.94 -3.37
C ILE A 318 -0.18 -15.57 -3.95
N ASN A 319 0.96 -15.02 -3.55
CA ASN A 319 1.43 -13.74 -4.05
C ASN A 319 1.85 -13.81 -5.53
N GLU A 320 2.55 -14.86 -5.93
CA GLU A 320 3.16 -14.99 -7.26
C GLU A 320 2.21 -15.55 -8.33
N ARG A 321 1.09 -16.21 -7.96
CA ARG A 321 0.24 -16.99 -8.89
C ARG A 321 -0.51 -16.24 -10.00
N ARG A 322 -0.40 -14.91 -10.13
CA ARG A 322 -1.01 -14.06 -11.21
C ARG A 322 -2.21 -14.75 -11.92
N LEU A 323 -3.37 -14.75 -11.27
CA LEU A 323 -4.55 -15.43 -11.79
C LEU A 323 -5.13 -14.69 -13.00
N ASN A 324 -5.40 -15.42 -14.09
CA ASN A 324 -6.35 -14.97 -15.09
C ASN A 324 -7.77 -15.40 -14.66
N PHE A 325 -8.82 -14.61 -14.95
CA PHE A 325 -10.20 -14.93 -14.54
C PHE A 325 -10.65 -16.35 -14.92
N SER A 326 -10.17 -16.91 -16.05
CA SER A 326 -10.45 -18.28 -16.49
C SER A 326 -9.94 -19.38 -15.54
N GLU A 327 -9.04 -19.04 -14.62
CA GLU A 327 -8.42 -19.96 -13.66
C GLU A 327 -9.10 -19.93 -12.28
N MET A 328 -10.01 -18.97 -12.04
CA MET A 328 -10.97 -19.09 -10.94
C MET A 328 -11.93 -20.22 -11.28
N LYS A 329 -11.62 -21.44 -10.85
CA LYS A 329 -12.65 -22.44 -10.62
C LYS A 329 -13.61 -21.83 -9.62
N VAL A 330 -14.68 -21.22 -10.11
CA VAL A 330 -15.87 -20.95 -9.31
C VAL A 330 -16.31 -22.33 -8.85
N GLU A 331 -15.94 -22.69 -7.63
CA GLU A 331 -16.63 -23.76 -6.91
C GLU A 331 -18.07 -23.26 -6.74
N ASN A 332 -18.88 -23.55 -7.76
CA ASN A 332 -20.30 -23.31 -7.81
C ASN A 332 -20.96 -24.07 -6.66
N ASN A 333 -21.09 -23.41 -5.52
CA ASN A 333 -22.18 -23.66 -4.58
C ASN A 333 -22.95 -22.35 -4.46
N PHE A 334 -23.91 -22.20 -5.38
CA PHE A 334 -24.97 -21.21 -5.32
C PHE A 334 -25.87 -21.44 -4.10
#